data_AF-A0A1V5U5J1-F1
#
_entry.id   AF-A0A1V5U5J1-F1
#
_cell.length_a   1.000
_cell.length_b   1.000
_cell.length_c   1.000
_cell.angle_alpha   90.00
_cell.angle_beta   90.00
_cell.angle_gamma   90.00
#
_symmetry.space_group_name_H-M   'P 1'
#
loop_
_entity.id
_entity.type
_entity.pdbx_description
1 polymer ?
#
loop_
_entity_poly.entity_id
_entity_poly.type
_entity_poly.pdbx_seq_one_letter_code
_entity_poly.pdbx_strand_id
1 'polypeptide(L)' 'MAGDSDILVTPDIEAGNVLYKSIAYFVRAKMAAIIVGAKAPVILTSRADTHEAKFLSIALATATA' A
#
# COMPACT_ATOMS: atom_id res chain seq x y z
N MET A 1 9.67 -20.43 3.94
CA MET A 1 10.69 -20.46 5.01
C MET A 1 10.46 -19.22 5.89
N ALA A 2 10.86 -19.18 7.16
CA ALA A 2 10.70 -17.94 7.93
C ALA A 2 11.51 -16.80 7.28
N GLY A 3 10.88 -15.63 7.06
CA GLY A 3 11.52 -14.45 6.46
C GLY A 3 11.33 -14.26 4.95
N ASP A 4 10.58 -15.13 4.27
CA ASP A 4 10.31 -15.05 2.84
C ASP A 4 8.80 -15.07 2.60
N SER A 5 8.16 -13.93 2.81
CA SER A 5 6.70 -13.78 2.77
C SER A 5 6.28 -12.73 1.74
N ASP A 6 5.34 -13.10 0.86
CA ASP A 6 4.77 -12.18 -0.13
C ASP A 6 3.71 -11.24 0.45
N ILE A 7 2.98 -11.69 1.49
CA ILE A 7 1.86 -10.96 2.10
C ILE A 7 2.04 -10.91 3.62
N LEU A 8 1.92 -9.70 4.17
CA LEU A 8 1.90 -9.44 5.60
C LEU A 8 0.49 -9.02 6.03
N VAL A 9 -0.13 -9.78 6.92
CA VAL A 9 -1.41 -9.43 7.55
C VAL A 9 -1.12 -8.87 8.93
N THR A 10 -1.52 -7.63 9.19
CA THR A 10 -1.32 -6.99 10.50
C THR A 10 -2.42 -7.38 11.48
N PRO A 11 -2.15 -7.38 12.80
CA PRO A 11 -3.13 -7.78 13.82
C PRO A 11 -4.28 -6.77 13.96
N ASP A 12 -4.02 -5.49 13.68
CA ASP A 12 -5.00 -4.41 13.72
C ASP A 12 -4.61 -3.26 12.77
N ILE A 13 -5.46 -2.24 12.71
CA ILE A 13 -5.27 -1.06 11.85
C ILE A 13 -4.09 -0.21 12.27
N GLU A 14 -3.77 -0.16 13.56
CA GLU A 14 -2.68 0.68 14.05
C GLU A 14 -1.33 0.07 13.73
N ALA A 15 -1.18 -1.24 13.90
CA ALA A 15 -0.01 -1.99 13.44
C ALA A 15 0.18 -1.86 11.92
N GLY A 16 -0.91 -1.95 11.14
CA GLY A 16 -0.89 -1.73 9.68
C GLY A 16 -0.44 -0.34 9.28
N ASN A 17 -0.99 0.69 9.92
CA ASN A 17 -0.67 2.09 9.66
C ASN A 17 0.76 2.45 10.07
N VAL A 18 1.23 1.93 11.21
CA VAL A 18 2.62 2.09 11.66
C VAL A 18 3.56 1.43 10.66
N LEU A 19 3.31 0.18 10.26
CA LEU A 19 4.12 -0.52 9.26
C LEU A 19 4.17 0.25 7.93
N TYR A 20 3.01 0.65 7.39
CA TYR A 20 2.92 1.41 6.14
C TYR A 20 3.72 2.71 6.21
N LYS A 21 3.58 3.50 7.28
CA LYS A 21 4.33 4.75 7.45
C LYS A 21 5.82 4.52 7.68
N SER A 22 6.20 3.48 8.41
CA SER A 22 7.60 3.12 8.59
C SER A 22 8.26 2.82 7.24
N ILE A 23 7.56 2.12 6.34
CA ILE A 23 8.02 1.93 4.96
C ILE A 23 8.09 3.28 4.24
N ALA A 24 7.02 4.08 4.29
CA ALA A 24 6.95 5.37 3.59
C ALA A 24 8.08 6.36 3.97
N TYR A 25 8.47 6.40 5.24
CA TYR A 25 9.41 7.41 5.77
C TYR A 25 10.84 6.91 5.92
N PHE A 26 11.03 5.64 6.29
CA PHE A 26 12.36 5.13 6.64
C PHE A 26 12.91 4.14 5.62
N VAL A 27 12.03 3.50 4.84
CA VAL A 27 12.43 2.56 3.80
C VAL A 27 12.41 3.31 2.47
N ARG A 28 13.50 3.26 1.70
CA ARG A 28 13.56 3.88 0.36
C ARG A 28 12.85 3.00 -0.69
N ALA A 29 11.65 2.52 -0.35
CA ALA A 29 10.84 1.66 -1.19
C ALA A 29 9.80 2.48 -1.95
N LYS A 30 9.41 1.97 -3.12
CA LYS A 30 8.25 2.46 -3.86
C LYS A 30 7.00 1.84 -3.28
N MET A 31 5.94 2.64 -3.15
CA MET A 31 4.69 2.18 -2.56
C MET A 31 3.51 2.45 -3.49
N ALA A 32 2.51 1.59 -3.40
CA ALA A 32 1.21 1.70 -4.04
C ALA A 32 0.15 1.11 -3.10
N ALA A 33 -1.05 1.66 -3.12
CA ALA A 33 -2.15 1.20 -2.29
C ALA A 33 -3.49 1.34 -3.02
N ILE A 34 -4.32 0.31 -2.88
CA ILE A 34 -5.70 0.27 -3.37
C ILE A 34 -6.58 -0.38 -2.31
N ILE A 35 -7.86 -0.03 -2.33
CA ILE A 35 -8.91 -0.75 -1.60
C ILE A 35 -9.48 -1.80 -2.54
N VAL A 36 -9.53 -3.05 -2.07
CA VAL A 36 -10.06 -4.22 -2.79
C VAL A 36 -11.36 -4.70 -2.14
N GLY A 37 -12.11 -5.57 -2.85
CA GLY A 37 -13.36 -6.17 -2.36
C GLY A 37 -14.65 -5.46 -2.80
N ALA A 38 -14.55 -4.28 -3.41
CA ALA A 38 -15.64 -3.65 -4.16
C ALA A 38 -15.74 -4.22 -5.59
N LYS A 39 -16.72 -3.76 -6.38
CA LYS A 39 -16.88 -4.16 -7.80
C LYS A 39 -15.73 -3.71 -8.72
N ALA A 40 -14.93 -2.76 -8.28
CA ALA A 40 -13.73 -2.26 -8.96
C ALA A 40 -12.72 -1.76 -7.91
N PRO A 41 -11.41 -1.72 -8.21
CA PRO A 41 -10.41 -1.15 -7.32
C PRO A 41 -10.69 0.32 -7.01
N VAL A 42 -10.50 0.73 -5.74
CA VAL A 42 -10.67 2.12 -5.32
C VAL A 42 -9.33 2.68 -4.82
N ILE A 43 -8.91 3.81 -5.37
CA ILE A 43 -7.69 4.50 -4.93
C ILE A 43 -8.07 5.51 -3.84
N LEU A 44 -7.49 5.34 -2.66
CA LEU A 44 -7.61 6.30 -1.56
C LEU A 44 -6.21 6.81 -1.21
N THR A 45 -5.96 8.09 -1.49
CA THR A 45 -4.64 8.71 -1.26
C THR A 45 -4.58 9.42 0.09
N SER A 46 -3.39 9.45 0.68
CA SER A 46 -3.04 10.35 1.78
C SER A 46 -2.51 11.66 1.24
N ARG A 47 -2.76 12.76 1.97
CA ARG A 47 -2.12 14.06 1.71
C ARG A 47 -0.60 13.98 1.79
N ALA A 48 -0.06 13.06 2.61
CA ALA A 48 1.37 12.87 2.75
C ALA A 48 1.99 12.03 1.61
N ASP A 49 1.18 11.41 0.75
CA ASP A 49 1.71 10.58 -0.34
C ASP A 49 2.40 11.44 -1.40
N THR A 50 3.53 10.94 -1.88
CA THR A 50 4.29 11.53 -2.98
C THR A 50 3.53 11.39 -4.30
N HIS A 51 3.90 12.19 -5.30
CA HIS A 51 3.36 12.05 -6.65
C HIS A 51 3.60 10.66 -7.24
N GLU A 52 4.77 10.07 -6.98
CA GLU A 52 5.10 8.71 -7.43
C GLU A 52 4.19 7.67 -6.79
N ALA A 53 3.96 7.74 -5.47
CA ALA A 53 3.07 6.80 -4.78
C ALA A 53 1.65 6.84 -5.35
N LYS A 54 1.12 8.04 -5.62
CA LYS A 54 -0.21 8.21 -6.25
C LYS A 54 -0.26 7.62 -7.66
N PHE A 55 0.77 7.85 -8.46
CA PHE A 55 0.86 7.29 -9.81
C PHE A 55 0.94 5.75 -9.79
N LEU A 56 1.75 5.19 -8.90
CA LEU A 56 1.87 3.73 -8.78
C LEU A 56 0.58 3.10 -8.25
N SER A 57 -0.18 3.77 -7.39
CA SER A 57 -1.53 3.32 -7.00
C SER A 57 -2.50 3.28 -8.18
N ILE A 58 -2.41 4.23 -9.13
CA ILE A 58 -3.18 4.18 -10.39
C ILE A 58 -2.76 2.98 -11.22
N ALA A 59 -1.45 2.78 -11.42
CA ALA A 59 -0.94 1.65 -12.18
C ALA A 59 -1.38 0.31 -11.54
N LEU A 60 -1.28 0.19 -10.22
CA LEU A 60 -1.73 -0.98 -9.47
C LEU A 60 -3.23 -1.24 -9.65
N ALA A 61 -4.06 -0.18 -9.57
CA ALA A 61 -5.50 -0.31 -9.82
C ALA A 61 -5.78 -0.83 -11.24
N THR A 62 -5.04 -0.38 -12.26
CA THR A 62 -5.21 -0.89 -13.64
C THR A 62 -4.75 -2.34 -13.82
N ALA A 63 -3.73 -2.78 -13.08
CA ALA A 63 -3.21 -4.14 -13.16
C ALA A 63 -4.06 -5.17 -12.42
N THR A 64 -4.98 -4.72 -11.56
CA THR A 64 -5.83 -5.56 -10.70
C THR A 64 -7.33 -5.45 -11.04
N ALA A 65 -7.67 -4.62 -12.04
CA ALA A 65 -9.02 -4.43 -12.55
C ALA A 65 -9.47 -5.56 -13.48
#